data_AF-A0A530GVW5-F1
#
_entry.id   AF-A0A530GVW5-F1
#
_cell.length_a   1.000
_cell.length_b   1.000
_cell.length_c   1.000
_cell.angle_alpha   90.00
_cell.angle_beta   90.00
_cell.angle_gamma   90.00
#
_symmetry.space_group_name_H-M   'P 1'
#
loop_
_entity.id
_entity.type
_entity.pdbx_description
1 polymer ?
#
loop_
_entity_poly.entity_id
_entity_poly.type
_entity_poly.pdbx_seq_one_letter_code
_entity_poly.pdbx_strand_id
1 'polypeptide(L)' 'YLQPGNHTPPLPGNEDAFIDMAGVMKRMEWLVEKVIRDRWFEARVLPQLHVLLWGNKRGV' A
#
# COMPACT_ATOMS: atom_id res chain seq x y z
N TYR A 1 1.82 13.84 1.09
CA TYR A 1 1.02 12.60 0.92
C TYR A 1 1.89 11.42 1.27
N LEU A 2 1.35 10.42 1.97
CA LEU A 2 2.05 9.22 2.41
C LEU A 2 1.24 7.98 2.03
N GLN A 3 1.92 6.92 1.61
CA GLN A 3 1.33 5.61 1.33
C GLN A 3 2.28 4.52 1.86
N PRO A 4 1.78 3.35 2.29
CA PRO A 4 2.66 2.25 2.70
C PRO A 4 3.41 1.62 1.51
N GLY A 5 2.92 1.86 0.29
CA GLY A 5 3.37 1.17 -0.92
C GLY A 5 3.03 -0.32 -0.92
N ASN A 6 3.15 -0.94 -2.09
CA ASN A 6 3.07 -2.40 -2.23
C ASN A 6 4.36 -3.05 -1.74
N HIS A 7 4.30 -3.81 -0.65
CA HIS A 7 5.47 -4.51 -0.10
C HIS A 7 5.72 -5.89 -0.72
N THR A 8 4.85 -6.32 -1.63
CA THR A 8 5.01 -7.54 -2.44
C THR A 8 4.90 -7.19 -3.93
N PRO A 9 5.78 -6.33 -4.45
CA PRO A 9 5.78 -6.02 -5.87
C PRO A 9 6.08 -7.29 -6.68
N PRO A 10 5.46 -7.47 -7.85
CA PRO A 10 5.70 -8.63 -8.68
C PRO A 10 7.14 -8.65 -9.18
N LEU A 11 7.73 -9.84 -9.30
CA LEU A 11 8.99 -9.99 -10.02
C LEU A 11 8.78 -9.66 -11.51
N PRO A 12 9.81 -9.14 -12.21
CA PRO A 12 9.74 -8.95 -13.65
C PRO A 12 9.29 -10.22 -14.36
N GLY A 13 8.26 -10.13 -15.21
CA GLY A 13 7.69 -11.27 -15.94
C GLY A 13 6.63 -12.07 -15.18
N ASN A 14 6.31 -11.74 -13.92
CA ASN A 14 5.21 -12.36 -13.17
C ASN A 14 4.20 -11.30 -12.70
N GLU A 15 3.55 -10.66 -13.67
CA GLU A 15 2.70 -9.49 -13.47
C GLU A 15 1.38 -9.80 -12.74
N ASP A 16 1.02 -11.07 -12.62
CA ASP A 16 -0.17 -11.55 -11.89
C ASP A 16 0.18 -12.22 -10.55
N ALA A 17 1.40 -12.00 -10.04
CA ALA A 17 1.85 -12.56 -8.77
C ALA A 17 0.87 -12.23 -7.64
N PHE A 18 0.65 -13.21 -6.75
CA PHE A 18 -0.20 -13.06 -5.57
C PHE A 18 0.20 -11.85 -4.74
N ILE A 19 -0.80 -11.13 -4.25
CA ILE A 19 -0.61 -9.99 -3.36
C ILE A 19 -0.93 -10.34 -1.91
N ASP A 20 -0.03 -9.97 -1.00
CA ASP A 20 -0.28 -10.04 0.44
C ASP A 20 -1.16 -8.86 0.90
N MET A 21 -2.48 -8.99 0.69
CA MET A 21 -3.46 -7.97 1.10
C MET A 21 -3.43 -7.72 2.62
N ALA A 22 -3.24 -8.76 3.42
CA ALA A 22 -3.17 -8.64 4.87
C ALA A 22 -1.97 -7.78 5.29
N GLY A 23 -0.80 -8.00 4.69
CA GLY A 23 0.38 -7.19 4.93
C GLY A 23 0.20 -5.74 4.49
N VAL A 24 -0.48 -5.48 3.36
CA VAL A 24 -0.77 -4.11 2.89
C VAL A 24 -1.65 -3.38 3.90
N MET A 25 -2.71 -4.03 4.40
CA MET A 25 -3.60 -3.45 5.40
C MET A 25 -2.90 -3.19 6.74
N LYS A 26 -2.04 -4.12 7.18
CA LYS A 26 -1.24 -3.92 8.40
C LYS A 26 -0.28 -2.73 8.29
N ARG A 27 0.29 -2.49 7.10
CA ARG A 27 1.15 -1.33 6.86
C ARG A 27 0.37 -0.02 6.76
N MET A 28 -0.86 -0.06 6.22
CA MET A 28 -1.78 1.08 6.28
C MET A 28 -2.06 1.47 7.72
N GLU A 29 -2.43 0.50 8.57
CA GLU A 29 -2.69 0.72 9.99
C GLU A 29 -1.46 1.33 10.69
N TRP A 30 -0.28 0.73 10.52
CA TRP A 30 0.97 1.26 11.07
C TRP A 30 1.26 2.70 10.64
N LEU A 31 1.03 3.04 9.35
CA LEU A 31 1.29 4.38 8.84
C LEU A 31 0.32 5.40 9.44
N VAL A 32 -0.96 5.04 9.58
CA VAL A 32 -1.97 5.87 10.24
C VAL A 32 -1.57 6.12 11.69
N GLU A 33 -1.23 5.06 12.45
CA GLU A 33 -0.78 5.18 13.84
C GLU A 33 0.46 6.07 13.97
N LYS A 34 1.44 5.91 13.08
CA LYS A 34 2.66 6.72 13.08
C LYS A 34 2.36 8.21 12.84
N VAL A 35 1.52 8.52 11.86
CA VAL A 35 1.14 9.90 11.52
C VAL A 35 0.39 10.57 12.69
N ILE A 36 -0.51 9.84 13.34
CA ILE A 36 -1.25 10.34 14.51
C ILE A 36 -0.29 10.60 15.68
N ARG A 37 0.56 9.61 16.02
CA ARG A 37 1.51 9.71 17.12
C ARG A 37 2.51 10.84 16.93
N ASP A 38 3.04 10.98 15.73
CA ASP A 38 4.08 11.96 15.39
C ASP A 38 3.45 13.35 15.08
N ARG A 39 2.13 13.50 15.20
CA ARG A 39 1.35 14.74 15.01
C ARG A 39 1.56 15.39 13.63
N TRP A 40 1.68 14.57 12.59
CA TRP A 40 1.82 15.07 11.22
C TRP A 40 0.46 15.44 10.62
N PHE A 41 -0.16 16.51 11.12
CA PHE A 41 -1.53 16.89 10.77
C PHE A 41 -1.71 17.33 9.31
N GLU A 42 -0.65 17.83 8.67
CA GLU A 42 -0.66 18.18 7.25
C GLU A 42 -0.48 16.96 6.33
N ALA A 43 -0.10 15.80 6.88
CA ALA A 43 0.12 14.60 6.09
C ALA A 43 -1.21 13.94 5.71
N ARG A 44 -1.42 13.74 4.40
CA ARG A 44 -2.52 12.93 3.87
C ARG A 44 -2.05 11.49 3.67
N VAL A 45 -2.61 10.56 4.44
CA VAL A 45 -2.38 9.12 4.29
C VAL A 45 -3.37 8.56 3.28
N LEU A 46 -2.88 7.89 2.24
CA LEU A 46 -3.70 7.32 1.18
C LEU A 46 -3.37 5.83 0.98
N PRO A 47 -4.37 5.00 0.63
CA PRO A 47 -4.10 3.67 0.14
C PRO A 47 -3.51 3.73 -1.27
N GLN A 48 -2.79 2.68 -1.67
CA GLN A 48 -2.49 2.45 -3.07
C GLN A 48 -3.73 1.82 -3.72
N LEU A 49 -4.66 2.66 -4.19
CA LEU A 49 -5.97 2.22 -4.69
C LEU A 49 -5.85 1.17 -5.80
N HIS A 50 -4.87 1.33 -6.71
CA HIS A 50 -4.59 0.36 -7.76
C HIS A 50 -4.42 -1.06 -7.22
N VAL A 51 -3.64 -1.16 -6.15
CA VAL A 51 -3.27 -2.42 -5.53
C VAL A 51 -4.46 -3.05 -4.81
N LEU A 52 -5.35 -2.23 -4.23
CA LEU A 52 -6.59 -2.71 -3.62
C LEU A 52 -7.60 -3.23 -4.66
N LEU A 53 -7.65 -2.63 -5.85
CA LEU A 53 -8.61 -2.97 -6.90
C LEU A 53 -8.12 -4.09 -7.82
N TRP A 54 -6.84 -4.08 -8.17
CA TRP A 54 -6.26 -4.94 -9.21
C TRP A 54 -5.05 -5.74 -8.75
N GLY A 55 -4.64 -5.64 -7.47
CA GLY A 55 -3.46 -6.33 -6.97
C GLY A 55 -2.20 -5.92 -7.73
N ASN A 56 -1.45 -6.92 -8.20
CA ASN A 56 -0.21 -6.71 -8.95
C ASN A 56 -0.42 -6.52 -10.46
N LYS A 57 -1.66 -6.64 -10.94
CA LYS A 57 -1.97 -6.57 -12.37
C LYS A 57 -1.50 -5.26 -12.99
N ARG A 58 -0.90 -5.36 -14.17
CA ARG A 58 -0.39 -4.24 -14.97
C ARG A 58 -1.35 -3.89 -16.12
N GLY A 59 -1.27 -2.64 -16.59
CA GLY A 59 -2.01 -2.18 -17.77
C GLY A 59 -3.53 -2.04 -17.59
N VAL A 60 -3.99 -1.76 -16.37
CA VAL A 60 -5.40 -1.47 -16.03
C VAL A 60 -5.67 0.02 -15.90
#